data_AF-A0A1Y1N9X5-F1
#
_entry.id   AF-A0A1Y1N9X5-F1
#
_cell.length_a   1.000
_cell.length_b   1.000
_cell.length_c   1.000
_cell.angle_alpha   90.00
_cell.angle_beta   90.00
_cell.angle_gamma   90.00
#
_symmetry.space_group_name_H-M   'P 1'
#
loop_
_entity.id
_entity.type
_entity.pdbx_description
1 polymer ?
#
loop_
_entity_poly.entity_id
_entity_poly.type
_entity_poly.pdbx_seq_one_letter_code
_entity_poly.pdbx_strand_id
1 'polypeptide(L)'
;VLIQQTTKWLLKLWTSALQGKTIQFPLSTANFLSETDEILNQRFSVTCFANFTAIRSVHCYAHYTTFISDIVAYYRWLTCYLLKLTYDKQVSLRKQESSTFFVNNSNQVYFSKSLATVYFLHYVVQTANEVISCVTDYSSKEVLLKLLSLFGVWNLRKYAHYFYQGNYTNDPNFGHYIE
;
A
#
# COMPACT_ATOMS: atom_id res chain seq x y z
N VAL A 1 -14.55 -0.47 15.85
CA VAL A 1 -15.59 -0.01 14.89
C VAL A 1 -15.00 0.55 13.60
N LEU A 2 -14.20 1.63 13.61
CA LEU A 2 -13.68 2.25 12.37
C LEU A 2 -12.89 1.30 11.47
N ILE A 3 -11.94 0.54 12.03
CA ILE A 3 -11.17 -0.49 11.30
C ILE A 3 -12.09 -1.50 10.57
N GLN A 4 -13.18 -1.92 11.22
CA GLN A 4 -14.14 -2.84 10.62
C GLN A 4 -14.88 -2.18 9.44
N GLN A 5 -15.29 -0.92 9.58
CA GLN A 5 -15.98 -0.20 8.51
C GLN A 5 -15.07 -0.03 7.29
N THR A 6 -13.83 0.41 7.49
CA THR A 6 -12.83 0.54 6.43
C THR A 6 -12.58 -0.80 5.74
N THR A 7 -12.35 -1.87 6.50
CA THR A 7 -12.08 -3.19 5.91
C THR A 7 -13.27 -3.73 5.13
N LYS A 8 -14.49 -3.59 5.66
CA LYS A 8 -15.71 -4.00 4.94
C LYS A 8 -15.90 -3.24 3.64
N TRP A 9 -15.62 -1.94 3.66
CA TRP A 9 -15.66 -1.12 2.45
C TRP A 9 -14.60 -1.57 1.42
N LEU A 10 -13.35 -1.77 1.85
CA LEU A 10 -12.29 -2.25 0.96
C LEU A 10 -12.58 -3.65 0.40
N LEU A 11 -13.15 -4.58 1.17
CA LEU A 11 -13.54 -5.91 0.70
C LEU A 11 -14.65 -5.86 -0.36
N LYS A 12 -15.59 -4.93 -0.23
CA LYS A 12 -16.59 -4.69 -1.29
C LYS A 12 -15.93 -4.18 -2.58
N LEU A 13 -14.96 -3.28 -2.45
CA LEU A 13 -14.19 -2.80 -3.61
C LEU A 13 -13.36 -3.89 -4.25
N TRP A 14 -12.74 -4.75 -3.44
CA TRP A 14 -12.01 -5.92 -3.91
C TRP A 14 -12.87 -6.83 -4.78
N THR A 15 -14.11 -7.11 -4.37
CA THR A 15 -15.02 -7.91 -5.21
C THR A 15 -15.38 -7.24 -6.53
N SER A 16 -15.44 -5.90 -6.57
CA SER A 16 -15.63 -5.15 -7.82
C SER A 16 -14.37 -5.17 -8.69
N ALA A 17 -13.19 -5.05 -8.09
CA ALA A 17 -11.90 -5.12 -8.78
C ALA A 17 -11.70 -6.50 -9.45
N LEU A 18 -12.00 -7.58 -8.73
CA LEU A 18 -11.95 -8.95 -9.29
C LEU A 18 -12.92 -9.18 -10.46
N GLN A 19 -13.98 -8.37 -10.57
CA GLN A 19 -14.91 -8.39 -11.71
C GLN A 19 -14.43 -7.52 -12.88
N GLY A 20 -13.22 -6.95 -12.80
CA GLY A 20 -12.68 -6.05 -13.82
C GLY A 20 -13.38 -4.69 -13.89
N LYS A 21 -14.13 -4.30 -12.84
CA LYS A 21 -14.81 -3.00 -12.82
C LYS A 21 -13.81 -1.90 -12.48
N THR A 22 -13.83 -0.83 -13.26
CA THR A 22 -13.06 0.37 -12.95
C THR A 22 -13.57 1.02 -11.67
N ILE A 23 -12.67 1.21 -10.71
CA ILE A 23 -12.93 1.89 -9.45
C ILE A 23 -12.47 3.32 -9.58
N GLN A 24 -13.41 4.26 -9.51
CA GLN A 24 -13.14 5.69 -9.58
C GLN A 24 -13.79 6.40 -8.40
N PHE A 25 -12.95 7.02 -7.58
CA PHE A 25 -13.36 7.91 -6.49
C PHE A 25 -12.85 9.32 -6.76
N PRO A 26 -13.61 10.37 -6.40
CA PRO A 26 -13.21 11.76 -6.63
C PRO A 26 -11.84 12.13 -6.03
N LEU A 27 -11.49 11.49 -4.90
CA LEU A 27 -10.23 11.72 -4.19
C LEU A 27 -9.14 10.71 -4.55
N SER A 28 -9.37 9.84 -5.54
CA SER A 28 -8.44 8.82 -6.02
C SER A 28 -7.83 7.90 -4.95
N THR A 29 -8.50 7.76 -3.80
CA THR A 29 -7.97 7.08 -2.60
C THR A 29 -7.88 5.57 -2.76
N ALA A 30 -8.74 4.98 -3.59
CA ALA A 30 -8.80 3.55 -3.83
C ALA A 30 -8.79 3.18 -5.33
N ASN A 31 -8.51 4.14 -6.22
CA ASN A 31 -8.58 3.92 -7.67
C ASN A 31 -7.55 2.88 -8.14
N PHE A 32 -6.40 2.80 -7.45
CA PHE A 32 -5.35 1.82 -7.72
C PHE A 32 -5.83 0.36 -7.60
N LEU A 33 -6.95 0.11 -6.90
CA LEU A 33 -7.53 -1.24 -6.83
C LEU A 33 -8.03 -1.73 -8.19
N SER A 34 -8.26 -0.83 -9.16
CA SER A 34 -8.58 -1.23 -10.54
C SER A 34 -7.43 -1.98 -11.22
N GLU A 35 -6.19 -1.68 -10.82
CA GLU A 35 -4.95 -2.25 -11.38
C GLU A 35 -4.39 -3.36 -10.46
N THR A 36 -5.25 -3.98 -9.65
CA THR A 36 -4.84 -4.95 -8.63
C THR A 36 -3.97 -6.07 -9.19
N ASP A 37 -4.33 -6.64 -10.34
CA ASP A 37 -3.59 -7.76 -10.93
C ASP A 37 -2.19 -7.33 -11.38
N GLU A 38 -2.07 -6.16 -12.01
CA GLU A 38 -0.79 -5.58 -12.40
C GLU A 38 0.07 -5.30 -11.18
N ILE A 39 -0.51 -4.64 -10.17
CA ILE A 39 0.16 -4.34 -8.91
C ILE A 39 0.69 -5.62 -8.26
N LEU A 40 -0.14 -6.66 -8.08
CA LEU A 40 0.29 -7.89 -7.43
C LEU A 40 1.36 -8.68 -8.22
N ASN A 41 1.42 -8.48 -9.54
CA ASN A 41 2.46 -9.06 -10.40
C ASN A 41 3.79 -8.30 -10.35
N GLN A 42 3.82 -7.09 -9.80
CA GLN A 42 5.08 -6.34 -9.62
C GLN A 42 6.03 -7.09 -8.69
N ARG A 43 7.32 -6.92 -8.96
CA ARG A 43 8.42 -7.48 -8.17
C ARG A 43 9.40 -6.39 -7.82
N PHE A 44 10.06 -6.53 -6.69
CA PHE A 44 11.13 -5.65 -6.27
C PHE A 44 12.31 -5.75 -7.24
N SER A 45 12.75 -4.61 -7.78
CA SER A 45 13.80 -4.53 -8.81
C SER A 45 14.94 -3.57 -8.44
N VAL A 46 14.97 -3.04 -7.21
CA VAL A 46 16.00 -2.05 -6.83
C VAL A 46 17.32 -2.76 -6.53
N THR A 47 18.30 -2.50 -7.37
CA THR A 47 19.61 -3.17 -7.36
C THR A 47 20.65 -2.54 -6.43
N CYS A 48 20.35 -1.39 -5.80
CA CYS A 48 21.33 -0.66 -4.99
C CYS A 48 20.68 0.28 -3.96
N PHE A 49 21.24 0.35 -2.74
CA PHE A 49 20.77 1.21 -1.65
C PHE A 49 20.75 2.69 -2.03
N ALA A 50 21.77 3.17 -2.75
CA ALA A 50 21.80 4.56 -3.20
C ALA A 50 20.64 4.87 -4.16
N ASN A 51 20.18 3.90 -4.97
CA ASN A 51 18.99 4.05 -5.80
C ASN A 51 17.70 3.98 -4.97
N PHE A 52 17.71 3.25 -3.86
CA PHE A 52 16.60 3.20 -2.91
C PHE A 52 16.45 4.52 -2.16
N THR A 53 17.51 5.08 -1.58
CA THR A 53 17.42 6.29 -0.74
C THR A 53 17.60 7.60 -1.51
N ALA A 54 17.98 7.56 -2.78
CA ALA A 54 18.12 8.78 -3.56
C ALA A 54 16.75 9.46 -3.67
N ILE A 55 16.63 10.64 -3.06
CA ILE A 55 15.60 11.61 -3.41
C ILE A 55 15.92 12.05 -4.84
N ARG A 56 15.43 11.25 -5.80
CA ARG A 56 15.54 11.55 -7.21
C ARG A 56 14.60 12.70 -7.53
N SER A 57 15.06 13.94 -7.28
CA SER A 57 14.55 15.10 -8.00
C SER A 57 15.16 15.10 -9.40
N VAL A 58 14.79 14.12 -10.23
CA VAL A 58 15.16 14.18 -11.64
C VAL A 58 14.31 15.28 -12.26
N HIS A 59 14.92 16.44 -12.46
CA HIS A 59 14.37 17.57 -13.22
C HIS A 59 14.48 17.25 -14.72
N CYS A 60 13.93 16.13 -15.15
CA CYS A 60 13.72 15.85 -16.57
C CYS A 60 12.28 16.20 -16.89
N TYR A 61 12.12 17.18 -17.77
CA TYR A 61 10.88 17.56 -18.45
C TYR A 61 10.19 16.31 -19.01
N ALA A 62 9.35 15.64 -18.21
CA ALA A 62 8.20 14.79 -18.60
C ALA A 62 7.79 13.80 -17.50
N HIS A 63 8.65 13.42 -16.54
CA HIS A 63 8.26 12.42 -15.54
C HIS A 63 9.08 12.53 -14.24
N TYR A 64 8.48 13.07 -13.19
CA TYR A 64 9.09 13.18 -11.86
C TYR A 64 8.87 11.86 -11.09
N THR A 65 9.75 10.87 -11.30
CA THR A 65 9.73 9.63 -10.51
C THR A 65 10.61 9.82 -9.27
N THR A 66 9.98 10.12 -8.14
CA THR A 66 10.67 10.33 -6.85
C THR A 66 10.62 9.07 -6.01
N PHE A 67 11.57 8.89 -5.11
CA PHE A 67 11.55 7.83 -4.08
C PHE A 67 10.20 7.69 -3.36
N ILE A 68 9.48 8.81 -3.15
CA ILE A 68 8.13 8.80 -2.58
C ILE A 68 7.14 8.01 -3.44
N SER A 69 7.24 8.08 -4.77
CA SER A 69 6.39 7.30 -5.68
C SER A 69 6.59 5.80 -5.48
N ASP A 70 7.83 5.35 -5.24
CA ASP A 70 8.13 3.96 -4.93
C ASP A 70 7.54 3.55 -3.58
N ILE A 71 7.64 4.41 -2.56
CA ILE A 71 7.00 4.18 -1.26
C ILE A 71 5.48 4.04 -1.40
N VAL A 72 4.84 4.91 -2.17
CA VAL A 72 3.40 4.82 -2.46
C VAL A 72 3.07 3.50 -3.16
N ALA A 73 3.89 3.07 -4.13
CA ALA A 73 3.72 1.79 -4.80
C ALA A 73 3.85 0.59 -3.84
N TYR A 74 4.80 0.61 -2.91
CA TYR A 74 4.92 -0.43 -1.87
C TYR A 74 3.68 -0.51 -1.01
N TYR A 75 3.13 0.62 -0.59
CA TYR A 75 1.90 0.67 0.21
C TYR A 75 0.67 0.20 -0.58
N ARG A 76 0.57 0.54 -1.88
CA ARG A 76 -0.49 0.02 -2.76
C ARG A 76 -0.40 -1.49 -2.92
N TRP A 77 0.80 -2.00 -3.22
CA TRP A 77 1.06 -3.44 -3.30
C TRP A 77 0.66 -4.16 -2.03
N LEU A 78 1.12 -3.65 -0.88
CA LEU A 78 0.83 -4.25 0.43
C LEU A 78 -0.66 -4.21 0.75
N THR A 79 -1.37 -3.15 0.36
CA THR A 79 -2.83 -3.05 0.52
C THR A 79 -3.53 -4.12 -0.33
N CYS A 80 -3.16 -4.27 -1.60
CA CYS A 80 -3.72 -5.30 -2.47
C CYS A 80 -3.43 -6.72 -1.94
N TYR A 81 -2.22 -6.96 -1.46
CA TYR A 81 -1.82 -8.27 -0.94
C TYR A 81 -2.59 -8.62 0.34
N LEU A 82 -2.70 -7.68 1.29
CA LEU A 82 -3.50 -7.86 2.49
C LEU A 82 -5.00 -8.00 2.18
N LEU A 83 -5.51 -7.31 1.16
CA LEU A 83 -6.89 -7.50 0.69
C LEU A 83 -7.12 -8.91 0.19
N LYS A 84 -6.23 -9.42 -0.66
CA LYS A 84 -6.28 -10.80 -1.14
C LYS A 84 -6.30 -11.80 0.02
N LEU A 85 -5.35 -11.70 0.95
CA LEU A 85 -5.30 -12.59 2.13
C LEU A 85 -6.58 -12.51 2.98
N THR A 86 -7.08 -11.29 3.20
CA THR A 86 -8.31 -11.06 3.98
C THR A 86 -9.54 -11.63 3.28
N TYR A 87 -9.62 -11.50 1.95
CA TYR A 87 -10.71 -12.02 1.14
C TYR A 87 -10.68 -13.55 1.09
N ASP A 88 -9.52 -14.15 0.79
CA ASP A 88 -9.34 -15.60 0.73
C ASP A 88 -9.66 -16.24 2.08
N LYS A 89 -9.23 -15.62 3.18
CA LYS A 89 -9.60 -16.07 4.53
C LYS A 89 -11.10 -15.98 4.76
N GLN A 90 -11.74 -14.88 4.36
CA GLN A 90 -13.19 -14.73 4.48
C GLN A 90 -13.94 -15.82 3.69
N VAL A 91 -13.51 -16.12 2.46
CA VAL A 91 -14.11 -17.17 1.63
C VAL A 91 -13.92 -18.54 2.28
N SER A 92 -12.73 -18.85 2.82
CA SER A 92 -12.46 -20.11 3.51
C SER A 92 -13.34 -20.30 4.76
N LEU A 93 -13.51 -19.26 5.57
CA LEU A 93 -14.32 -19.30 6.78
C LEU A 93 -15.82 -19.48 6.45
N ARG A 94 -16.32 -18.86 5.38
CA ARG A 94 -17.72 -19.05 4.93
C ARG A 94 -18.02 -20.48 4.48
N LYS A 95 -17.01 -21.26 4.08
CA LYS A 95 -17.18 -22.67 3.73
C LYS A 95 -17.31 -23.57 4.96
N GLN A 96 -16.73 -23.14 6.09
CA GLN A 96 -16.70 -23.93 7.33
C GLN A 96 -17.81 -23.53 8.30
N GLU A 97 -18.23 -22.27 8.28
CA GLU A 97 -19.15 -21.69 9.25
C GLU A 97 -20.26 -20.90 8.53
N SER A 98 -21.51 -21.21 8.84
CA SER A 98 -22.69 -20.55 8.27
C SER A 98 -23.03 -19.23 8.99
N SER A 99 -22.54 -19.02 10.21
CA SER A 99 -22.71 -17.76 10.94
C SER A 99 -21.86 -16.63 10.33
N THR A 100 -22.54 -15.72 9.63
CA THR A 100 -21.90 -14.50 9.07
C THR A 100 -21.25 -13.65 10.16
N PHE A 101 -21.78 -13.66 11.39
CA PHE A 101 -21.18 -12.96 12.53
C PHE A 101 -19.82 -13.55 12.90
N PHE A 102 -19.74 -14.88 13.04
CA PHE A 102 -18.50 -15.57 13.42
C PHE A 102 -17.42 -15.43 12.36
N VAL A 103 -17.78 -15.54 11.08
CA VAL A 103 -16.86 -15.33 9.95
C VAL A 103 -16.27 -13.92 9.98
N ASN A 104 -17.11 -12.90 10.17
CA ASN A 104 -16.66 -11.51 10.20
C ASN A 104 -15.78 -11.22 11.43
N ASN A 105 -16.15 -11.74 12.60
CA ASN A 105 -15.37 -11.56 13.82
C ASN A 105 -14.01 -12.25 13.71
N SER A 106 -13.97 -13.48 13.21
CA SER A 106 -12.73 -14.22 13.02
C SER A 106 -11.81 -13.55 12.01
N ASN A 107 -12.33 -13.08 10.87
CA ASN A 107 -11.51 -12.38 9.88
C ASN A 107 -10.93 -11.06 10.42
N GLN A 108 -11.68 -10.39 11.30
CA GLN A 108 -11.25 -9.15 11.93
C GLN A 108 -10.00 -9.30 12.79
N VAL A 109 -9.90 -10.41 13.53
CA VAL A 109 -8.80 -10.65 14.47
C VAL A 109 -7.46 -10.78 13.73
N TYR A 110 -7.45 -11.34 12.51
CA TYR A 110 -6.20 -11.66 11.81
C TYR A 110 -5.67 -10.53 10.92
N PHE A 111 -6.46 -10.01 9.98
CA PHE A 111 -5.92 -9.15 8.92
C PHE A 111 -6.52 -7.74 8.86
N SER A 112 -7.72 -7.52 9.43
CA SER A 112 -8.42 -6.24 9.29
C SER A 112 -7.66 -5.05 9.90
N LYS A 113 -6.96 -5.24 11.02
CA LYS A 113 -6.16 -4.16 11.62
C LYS A 113 -5.01 -3.75 10.70
N SER A 114 -4.21 -4.72 10.26
CA SER A 114 -3.08 -4.48 9.34
C SER A 114 -3.56 -3.85 8.03
N LEU A 115 -4.60 -4.40 7.42
CA LEU A 115 -5.16 -3.89 6.18
C LEU A 115 -5.64 -2.44 6.30
N ALA A 116 -6.47 -2.13 7.30
CA ALA A 116 -6.98 -0.78 7.48
C ALA A 116 -5.85 0.22 7.77
N THR A 117 -4.84 -0.18 8.55
CA THR A 117 -3.68 0.67 8.86
C THR A 117 -2.81 0.91 7.63
N VAL A 118 -2.50 -0.12 6.84
CA VAL A 118 -1.69 0.03 5.61
C VAL A 118 -2.42 0.90 4.58
N TYR A 119 -3.72 0.69 4.39
CA TYR A 119 -4.53 1.55 3.51
C TYR A 119 -4.54 3.02 3.99
N PHE A 120 -4.64 3.25 5.30
CA PHE A 120 -4.55 4.60 5.85
C PHE A 120 -3.17 5.22 5.61
N LEU A 121 -2.08 4.46 5.83
CA LEU A 121 -0.72 4.94 5.58
C LEU A 121 -0.47 5.25 4.10
N HIS A 122 -0.99 4.41 3.19
CA HIS A 122 -1.02 4.69 1.75
C HIS A 122 -1.63 6.06 1.47
N TYR A 123 -2.85 6.31 2.00
CA TYR A 123 -3.55 7.57 1.81
C TYR A 123 -2.75 8.76 2.36
N VAL A 124 -2.20 8.65 3.57
CA VAL A 124 -1.38 9.72 4.18
C VAL A 124 -0.17 10.05 3.31
N VAL A 125 0.58 9.04 2.86
CA VAL A 125 1.78 9.27 2.05
C VAL A 125 1.43 9.88 0.70
N GLN A 126 0.37 9.37 0.03
CA GLN A 126 -0.07 9.89 -1.25
C GLN A 126 -0.51 11.36 -1.14
N THR A 127 -1.42 11.66 -0.22
CA THR A 127 -1.95 13.02 -0.04
C THR A 127 -0.88 14.00 0.43
N ALA A 128 0.01 13.58 1.35
CA ALA A 128 1.13 14.42 1.77
C ALA A 128 2.07 14.72 0.59
N ASN A 129 2.35 13.75 -0.28
CA ASN A 129 3.16 13.97 -1.46
C ASN A 129 2.52 14.97 -2.44
N GLU A 130 1.21 14.87 -2.66
CA GLU A 130 0.44 15.81 -3.47
C GLU A 130 0.52 17.24 -2.90
N VAL A 131 0.35 17.40 -1.58
CA VAL A 131 0.45 18.70 -0.89
C VAL A 131 1.87 19.27 -0.96
N ILE A 132 2.90 18.45 -0.67
CA ILE A 132 4.31 18.88 -0.72
C ILE A 132 4.73 19.24 -2.15
N SER A 133 4.13 18.61 -3.16
CA SER A 133 4.40 18.93 -4.56
C SER A 133 4.01 20.37 -4.91
N CYS A 134 2.99 20.93 -4.25
CA CYS A 134 2.51 22.30 -4.40
C CYS A 134 3.33 23.36 -3.62
N VAL A 135 4.27 22.94 -2.76
CA VAL A 135 5.14 23.87 -2.02
C VAL A 135 6.14 24.52 -2.99
N THR A 136 6.20 25.85 -2.99
CA THR A 136 7.05 26.65 -3.87
C THR A 136 8.48 26.79 -3.36
N ASP A 137 8.67 26.87 -2.03
CA ASP A 137 10.00 26.93 -1.43
C ASP A 137 10.73 25.59 -1.53
N TYR A 138 11.82 25.58 -2.30
CA TYR A 138 12.60 24.37 -2.57
C TYR A 138 13.21 23.77 -1.30
N SER A 139 13.74 24.61 -0.41
CA SER A 139 14.42 24.16 0.82
C SER A 139 13.44 23.46 1.75
N SER A 140 12.26 24.06 1.98
CA SER A 140 11.19 23.44 2.77
C SER A 140 10.67 22.18 2.10
N LYS A 141 10.48 22.19 0.78
CA LYS A 141 10.02 21.01 0.03
C LYS A 141 10.96 19.82 0.20
N GLU A 142 12.27 20.04 0.10
CA GLU A 142 13.26 18.97 0.28
C GLU A 142 13.21 18.36 1.69
N VAL A 143 13.11 19.20 2.73
CA VAL A 143 12.99 18.73 4.12
C VAL A 143 11.70 17.95 4.33
N LEU A 144 10.57 18.44 3.80
CA LEU A 144 9.28 17.77 3.90
C LEU A 144 9.28 16.41 3.19
N LEU A 145 9.91 16.30 2.02
CA LEU A 145 10.07 15.03 1.32
C LEU A 145 10.94 14.04 2.10
N LYS A 146 12.01 14.51 2.76
CA LYS A 146 12.83 13.67 3.66
C LYS A 146 12.01 13.14 4.83
N LEU A 147 11.25 14.00 5.50
CA LEU A 147 10.37 13.62 6.60
C LEU A 147 9.29 12.64 6.17
N LEU A 148 8.67 12.88 5.01
CA LEU A 148 7.65 11.98 4.46
C LEU A 148 8.25 10.61 4.10
N SER A 149 9.44 10.60 3.50
CA SER A 149 10.16 9.37 3.15
C SER A 149 10.46 8.55 4.40
N LEU A 150 11.00 9.20 5.44
CA LEU A 150 11.27 8.57 6.72
C LEU A 150 10.00 8.01 7.34
N PHE A 151 8.92 8.81 7.40
CA PHE A 151 7.62 8.36 7.91
C PHE A 151 7.08 7.14 7.16
N GLY A 152 7.19 7.16 5.83
CA GLY A 152 6.76 6.08 4.95
C GLY A 152 7.53 4.79 5.20
N VAL A 153 8.86 4.82 5.12
CA VAL A 153 9.71 3.62 5.31
C VAL A 153 9.63 3.09 6.75
N TRP A 154 9.68 3.97 7.74
CA TRP A 154 9.62 3.59 9.16
C TRP A 154 8.37 2.78 9.51
N ASN A 155 7.22 3.16 8.96
CA ASN A 155 5.99 2.39 9.16
C ASN A 155 5.92 1.15 8.29
N LEU A 156 6.51 1.19 7.07
CA LEU A 156 6.54 0.06 6.15
C LEU A 156 7.32 -1.13 6.73
N ARG A 157 8.40 -0.85 7.47
CA ARG A 157 9.23 -1.85 8.17
C ARG A 157 8.42 -2.87 8.97
N LYS A 158 7.36 -2.42 9.65
CA LYS A 158 6.48 -3.29 10.49
C LYS A 158 5.79 -4.38 9.67
N TYR A 159 5.67 -4.19 8.36
CA TYR A 159 4.97 -5.06 7.43
C TYR A 159 5.91 -5.75 6.42
N ALA A 160 7.23 -5.63 6.61
CA ALA A 160 8.27 -6.22 5.77
C ALA A 160 8.00 -7.70 5.40
N HIS A 161 7.60 -8.50 6.40
CA HIS A 161 7.35 -9.92 6.23
C HIS A 161 6.29 -10.24 5.16
N TYR A 162 5.29 -9.38 4.95
CA TYR A 162 4.26 -9.60 3.92
C TYR A 162 4.83 -9.50 2.50
N PHE A 163 5.87 -8.70 2.28
CA PHE A 163 6.52 -8.61 0.97
C PHE A 163 7.23 -9.92 0.59
N TYR A 164 7.87 -10.58 1.56
CA TYR A 164 8.44 -11.91 1.36
C TYR A 164 7.35 -12.97 1.21
N GLN A 165 6.33 -12.97 2.08
CA GLN A 165 5.22 -13.92 2.02
C GLN A 165 4.44 -13.87 0.70
N GLY A 166 4.28 -12.67 0.12
CA GLY A 166 3.60 -12.48 -1.15
C GLY A 166 4.48 -12.59 -2.38
N ASN A 167 5.73 -13.05 -2.23
CA ASN A 167 6.72 -13.14 -3.31
C ASN A 167 6.94 -11.81 -4.04
N TYR A 168 6.77 -10.67 -3.38
CA TYR A 168 7.14 -9.37 -3.96
C TYR A 168 8.65 -9.28 -4.17
N THR A 169 9.40 -9.80 -3.19
CA THR A 169 10.85 -9.85 -3.18
C THR A 169 11.33 -11.15 -2.55
N ASN A 170 12.38 -11.71 -3.12
CA ASN A 170 13.18 -12.77 -2.50
C ASN A 170 14.61 -12.28 -2.20
N ASP A 171 14.87 -11.00 -2.43
CA ASP A 171 16.18 -10.39 -2.22
C ASP A 171 16.35 -10.02 -0.74
N PRO A 172 17.37 -10.58 -0.05
CA PRO A 172 17.70 -10.21 1.33
C PRO A 172 17.93 -8.71 1.52
N ASN A 173 18.40 -8.01 0.49
CA ASN A 173 18.69 -6.58 0.55
C ASN A 173 17.44 -5.73 0.81
N PHE A 174 16.25 -6.20 0.42
CA PHE A 174 15.01 -5.48 0.69
C PHE A 174 14.81 -5.25 2.20
N GLY A 175 15.16 -6.24 3.02
CA GLY A 175 15.08 -6.13 4.49
C GLY A 175 16.03 -5.08 5.04
N HIS A 176 17.25 -5.01 4.49
CA HIS A 176 18.25 -4.01 4.89
C HIS A 176 17.88 -2.59 4.46
N TYR A 177 17.13 -2.43 3.37
CA TYR A 177 16.74 -1.11 2.88
C TYR A 177 15.59 -0.48 3.67
N ILE A 178 14.77 -1.30 4.33
CA ILE A 178 13.63 -0.86 5.14
C ILE A 178 13.91 -0.89 6.64
N GLU A 179 15.09 -1.34 7.07
CA GLU A 179 15.53 -1.41 8.47
C GLU A 179 16.09 -0.08 8.98
#